data_AF-A0A2G1VYU8-F1
#
_entry.id   AF-A0A2G1VYU8-F1
#
_cell.length_a   1.000
_cell.length_b   1.000
_cell.length_c   1.000
_cell.angle_alpha   90.00
_cell.angle_beta   90.00
_cell.angle_gamma   90.00
#
_symmetry.space_group_name_H-M   'P 1'
#
loop_
_entity.id
_entity.type
_entity.pdbx_description
1 polymer ?
#
loop_
_entity_poly.entity_id
_entity_poly.type
_entity_poly.pdbx_seq_one_letter_code
_entity_poly.pdbx_strand_id
1 'polypeptide(L)'
;MNDPSLEETQVDGVLLGWLIVWSIVLSLAAGSFSGLRSLGALQDEDQLMLAGCVGGLVATWAAMGTWLTLIHVPEDENPKRYVQRVRVAVSGFLIANAIVISTMLRSSPSLVSQLLLMTITSCLGPFLIWQWSRRPIHRGPTPPIGQRNIRQILGIAVTIAVGNVLFKIASGWLDLSHAMVTLVLSIAASWTFLLLALLGRQWAWIIGLAPLCIGQPFLVLFVIDLESNNADEQALIIGGTYIGFYLFALLYLSLLRSNGHNWFRSSRLSG
;
A
#
# COMPACT_ATOMS: atom_id res chain seq x y z
N MET A 1 5.85 -17.62 32.47
CA MET A 1 5.96 -16.16 32.34
C MET A 1 6.42 -15.92 30.92
N ASN A 2 5.49 -15.76 29.99
CA ASN A 2 5.81 -15.61 28.56
C ASN A 2 6.30 -14.19 28.33
N ASP A 3 7.46 -14.05 27.72
CA ASP A 3 8.04 -12.75 27.39
C ASP A 3 7.17 -12.11 26.28
N PRO A 4 6.45 -11.00 26.55
CA PRO A 4 5.53 -10.40 25.58
C PRO A 4 6.24 -9.93 24.31
N SER A 5 7.55 -9.70 24.39
CA SER A 5 8.42 -9.40 23.25
C SER A 5 8.50 -10.55 22.23
N LEU A 6 8.47 -11.81 22.68
CA LEU A 6 8.50 -12.99 21.80
C LEU A 6 7.19 -13.15 21.03
N GLU A 7 6.04 -12.87 21.67
CA GLU A 7 4.72 -12.93 21.03
C GLU A 7 4.58 -11.84 19.95
N GLU A 8 5.04 -10.62 20.19
CA GLU A 8 5.01 -9.53 19.19
C GLU A 8 5.85 -9.87 17.94
N THR A 9 7.03 -10.47 18.15
CA THR A 9 7.96 -10.85 17.07
C THR A 9 7.38 -11.97 16.20
N GLN A 10 6.69 -12.95 16.80
CA GLN A 10 6.03 -14.04 16.08
C GLN A 10 4.87 -13.54 15.21
N VAL A 11 4.12 -12.58 15.71
CA VAL A 11 2.97 -11.97 15.03
C VAL A 11 3.39 -11.16 13.80
N ASP A 12 4.52 -10.45 13.88
CA ASP A 12 5.12 -9.77 12.72
C ASP A 12 5.62 -10.75 11.65
N GLY A 13 6.22 -11.87 12.08
CA GLY A 13 6.63 -12.94 11.18
C GLY A 13 5.46 -13.54 10.39
N VAL A 14 4.30 -13.72 11.03
CA VAL A 14 3.10 -14.25 10.37
C VAL A 14 2.55 -13.25 9.35
N LEU A 15 2.44 -11.96 9.69
CA LEU A 15 1.99 -10.93 8.76
C LEU A 15 2.93 -10.83 7.54
N LEU A 16 4.23 -10.73 7.78
CA LEU A 16 5.22 -10.66 6.70
C LEU A 16 5.22 -11.93 5.85
N GLY A 17 5.06 -13.10 6.48
CA GLY A 17 4.90 -14.37 5.76
C GLY A 17 3.69 -14.35 4.82
N TRP A 18 2.53 -13.89 5.31
CA TRP A 18 1.32 -13.73 4.48
C TRP A 18 1.52 -12.74 3.34
N LEU A 19 2.14 -11.58 3.61
CA LEU A 19 2.44 -10.59 2.59
C LEU A 19 3.39 -11.16 1.53
N ILE A 20 4.43 -11.90 1.93
CA ILE A 20 5.38 -12.53 1.00
C ILE A 20 4.68 -13.57 0.12
N VAL A 21 3.88 -14.46 0.73
CA VAL A 21 3.14 -15.49 0.01
C VAL A 21 2.19 -14.88 -1.02
N TRP A 22 1.37 -13.92 -0.62
CA TRP A 22 0.46 -13.26 -1.56
C TRP A 22 1.20 -12.45 -2.62
N SER A 23 2.33 -11.83 -2.28
CA SER A 23 3.14 -11.12 -3.26
C SER A 23 3.71 -12.06 -4.32
N ILE A 24 4.07 -13.30 -3.96
CA ILE A 24 4.49 -14.32 -4.92
C ILE A 24 3.29 -14.81 -5.75
N VAL A 25 2.17 -15.16 -5.09
CA VAL A 25 0.97 -15.66 -5.77
C VAL A 25 0.44 -14.66 -6.80
N LEU A 26 0.35 -13.38 -6.43
CA LEU A 26 -0.12 -12.33 -7.32
C LEU A 26 0.88 -12.04 -8.44
N SER A 27 2.19 -12.11 -8.18
CA SER A 27 3.21 -12.00 -9.23
C SER A 27 3.14 -13.16 -10.23
N LEU A 28 2.91 -14.39 -9.76
CA LEU A 28 2.74 -15.56 -10.63
C LEU A 28 1.43 -15.50 -11.41
N ALA A 29 0.34 -15.06 -10.77
CA ALA A 29 -0.95 -14.87 -11.43
C ALA A 29 -0.84 -13.80 -12.53
N ALA A 30 -0.30 -12.61 -12.23
CA ALA A 30 -0.01 -11.59 -13.22
C ALA A 30 0.93 -12.09 -14.32
N GLY A 31 1.95 -12.86 -13.95
CA GLY A 31 2.91 -13.48 -14.87
C GLY A 31 2.30 -14.52 -15.81
N SER A 32 1.22 -15.21 -15.42
CA SER A 32 0.55 -16.19 -16.29
C SER A 32 -0.06 -15.55 -17.54
N PHE A 33 -0.39 -14.26 -17.48
CA PHE A 33 -0.89 -13.47 -18.61
C PHE A 33 0.23 -12.98 -19.55
N SER A 34 1.52 -13.11 -19.17
CA SER A 34 2.66 -12.60 -19.95
C SER A 34 2.89 -13.32 -21.30
N GLY A 35 2.34 -14.53 -21.48
CA GLY A 35 2.44 -15.29 -22.73
C GLY A 35 1.54 -14.75 -23.85
N LEU A 36 0.62 -13.85 -23.54
CA LEU A 36 -0.33 -13.26 -24.49
C LEU A 36 0.29 -11.98 -25.07
N ARG A 37 0.43 -11.94 -26.40
CA ARG A 37 1.30 -10.99 -27.13
C ARG A 37 0.90 -9.52 -27.03
N SER A 38 -0.27 -9.18 -26.48
CA SER A 38 -0.68 -7.80 -26.22
C SER A 38 -1.86 -7.74 -25.25
N LEU A 39 -1.91 -6.72 -24.40
CA LEU A 39 -3.04 -6.40 -23.51
C LEU A 39 -4.38 -6.40 -24.25
N GLY A 40 -4.46 -5.74 -25.41
CA GLY A 40 -5.67 -5.70 -26.23
C GLY A 40 -6.04 -7.01 -26.95
N ALA A 41 -5.28 -8.10 -26.75
CA ALA A 41 -5.64 -9.43 -27.25
C ALA A 41 -6.13 -10.37 -26.14
N LEU A 42 -6.12 -9.92 -24.88
CA LEU A 42 -6.74 -10.64 -23.77
C LEU A 42 -8.26 -10.46 -23.82
N GLN A 43 -8.99 -11.46 -23.33
CA GLN A 43 -10.43 -11.31 -23.07
C GLN A 43 -10.63 -10.30 -21.94
N ASP A 44 -11.77 -9.61 -21.94
CA ASP A 44 -12.12 -8.61 -20.92
C ASP A 44 -11.98 -9.15 -19.48
N GLU A 45 -12.36 -10.40 -19.26
CA GLU A 45 -12.23 -11.08 -17.97
C GLU A 45 -10.75 -11.24 -17.54
N ASP A 46 -9.88 -11.62 -18.47
CA ASP A 46 -8.45 -11.79 -18.23
C ASP A 46 -7.77 -10.44 -17.97
N GLN A 47 -8.19 -9.38 -18.69
CA GLN A 47 -7.71 -8.02 -18.45
C GLN A 47 -8.09 -7.54 -17.05
N LEU A 48 -9.34 -7.77 -16.64
CA LEU A 48 -9.83 -7.44 -15.30
C LEU A 48 -9.07 -8.21 -14.23
N MET A 49 -8.80 -9.50 -14.43
CA MET A 49 -8.05 -10.34 -13.51
C MET A 49 -6.58 -9.94 -13.39
N LEU A 50 -5.91 -9.67 -14.51
CA LEU A 50 -4.53 -9.17 -14.52
C LEU A 50 -4.44 -7.85 -13.77
N ALA A 51 -5.33 -6.91 -14.05
CA ALA A 51 -5.41 -5.63 -13.36
C ALA A 51 -5.69 -5.81 -11.86
N GLY A 52 -6.59 -6.73 -11.49
CA GLY A 52 -6.83 -7.14 -10.11
C GLY A 52 -5.57 -7.65 -9.40
N CYS A 53 -4.77 -8.46 -10.09
CA CYS A 53 -3.49 -8.95 -9.55
C CYS A 53 -2.49 -7.80 -9.34
N VAL A 54 -2.40 -6.87 -10.30
CA VAL A 54 -1.56 -5.67 -10.20
C VAL A 54 -2.00 -4.79 -9.01
N GLY A 55 -3.30 -4.52 -8.88
CA GLY A 55 -3.85 -3.78 -7.74
C GLY A 55 -3.56 -4.45 -6.39
N GLY A 56 -3.71 -5.77 -6.33
CA GLY A 56 -3.35 -6.56 -5.15
C GLY A 56 -1.86 -6.48 -4.82
N LEU A 57 -0.98 -6.53 -5.83
CA LEU A 57 0.47 -6.37 -5.65
C LEU A 57 0.82 -5.00 -5.08
N VAL A 58 0.21 -3.92 -5.60
CA VAL A 58 0.38 -2.57 -5.05
C VAL A 58 0.01 -2.54 -3.57
N ALA A 59 -1.15 -3.10 -3.19
CA ALA A 59 -1.58 -3.16 -1.79
C ALA A 59 -0.59 -3.95 -0.92
N THR A 60 -0.08 -5.08 -1.44
CA THR A 60 0.87 -5.95 -0.74
C THR A 60 2.19 -5.25 -0.48
N TRP A 61 2.75 -4.61 -1.51
CA TRP A 61 4.00 -3.88 -1.42
C TRP A 61 3.87 -2.62 -0.56
N ALA A 62 2.75 -1.90 -0.67
CA ALA A 62 2.45 -0.77 0.19
C ALA A 62 2.32 -1.19 1.66
N ALA A 63 1.71 -2.34 1.96
CA ALA A 63 1.65 -2.91 3.30
C ALA A 63 3.04 -3.29 3.84
N MET A 64 3.89 -3.93 3.03
CA MET A 64 5.29 -4.20 3.42
C MET A 64 6.08 -2.89 3.63
N GLY A 65 5.91 -1.89 2.76
CA GLY A 65 6.52 -0.57 2.90
C GLY A 65 6.06 0.15 4.18
N THR A 66 4.78 0.00 4.52
CA THR A 66 4.21 0.46 5.79
C THR A 66 4.87 -0.27 6.96
N TRP A 67 5.04 -1.59 6.89
CA TRP A 67 5.72 -2.36 7.93
C TRP A 67 7.17 -1.89 8.14
N LEU A 68 7.92 -1.73 7.04
CA LEU A 68 9.31 -1.27 7.05
C LEU A 68 9.50 0.11 7.70
N THR A 69 8.56 1.02 7.45
CA THR A 69 8.66 2.44 7.83
C THR A 69 8.02 2.75 9.17
N LEU A 70 6.89 2.12 9.49
CA LEU A 70 6.05 2.50 10.61
C LEU A 70 6.12 1.57 11.81
N ILE A 71 6.55 0.30 11.71
CA ILE A 71 6.48 -0.59 12.88
C ILE A 71 7.62 -0.37 13.88
N HIS A 72 7.22 -0.31 15.15
CA HIS A 72 8.12 -0.08 16.28
C HIS A 72 9.03 -1.29 16.51
N VAL A 73 10.27 -1.00 16.92
CA VAL A 73 11.22 -2.01 17.38
C VAL A 73 11.56 -1.65 18.82
N PRO A 74 11.32 -2.55 19.80
CA PRO A 74 11.70 -2.31 21.19
C PRO A 74 13.22 -2.07 21.28
N GLU A 75 13.62 -1.24 22.25
CA GLU A 75 14.96 -0.64 22.28
C GLU A 75 16.11 -1.59 22.66
N ASP A 76 15.82 -2.84 23.02
CA ASP A 76 16.86 -3.80 23.40
C ASP A 76 17.79 -4.13 22.22
N GLU A 77 19.09 -4.30 22.51
CA GLU A 77 20.12 -4.49 21.47
C GLU A 77 19.92 -5.75 20.63
N ASN A 78 19.38 -6.82 21.21
CA ASN A 78 19.10 -8.08 20.53
C ASN A 78 17.92 -7.98 19.53
N PRO A 79 16.72 -7.48 19.90
CA PRO A 79 15.63 -7.28 18.95
C PRO A 79 15.92 -6.20 17.90
N LYS A 80 16.72 -5.16 18.21
CA LYS A 80 17.18 -4.18 17.20
C LYS A 80 17.92 -4.83 16.02
N ARG A 81 18.88 -5.70 16.31
CA ARG A 81 19.64 -6.42 15.26
C ARG A 81 18.76 -7.38 14.47
N TYR A 82 17.84 -8.07 15.15
CA TYR A 82 16.89 -8.97 14.48
C TYR A 82 15.98 -8.21 13.52
N VAL A 83 15.34 -7.11 13.96
CA VAL A 83 14.44 -6.36 13.10
C VAL A 83 15.17 -5.67 11.95
N GLN A 84 16.41 -5.20 12.15
CA GLN A 84 17.24 -4.71 11.04
C GLN A 84 17.46 -5.79 9.98
N ARG A 85 17.77 -7.03 10.37
CA ARG A 85 17.91 -8.16 9.43
C ARG A 85 16.60 -8.44 8.70
N VAL A 86 15.46 -8.42 9.40
CA VAL A 86 14.14 -8.61 8.78
C VAL A 86 13.82 -7.48 7.81
N ARG A 87 14.11 -6.22 8.14
CA ARG A 87 13.92 -5.07 7.24
C ARG A 87 14.78 -5.18 5.98
N VAL A 88 16.02 -5.63 6.11
CA VAL A 88 16.90 -5.90 4.97
C VAL A 88 16.35 -7.05 4.13
N ALA A 89 15.89 -8.14 4.75
CA ALA A 89 15.30 -9.28 4.05
C ALA A 89 14.01 -8.90 3.29
N VAL A 90 13.10 -8.15 3.91
CA VAL A 90 11.86 -7.67 3.27
C VAL A 90 12.17 -6.68 2.14
N SER A 91 13.12 -5.76 2.35
CA SER A 91 13.58 -4.85 1.29
C SER A 91 14.19 -5.61 0.11
N GLY A 92 15.05 -6.59 0.40
CA GLY A 92 15.66 -7.46 -0.61
C GLY A 92 14.62 -8.28 -1.38
N PHE A 93 13.61 -8.80 -0.68
CA PHE A 93 12.48 -9.49 -1.30
C PHE A 93 11.68 -8.56 -2.22
N LEU A 94 11.34 -7.34 -1.79
CA LEU A 94 10.60 -6.39 -2.62
C LEU A 94 11.36 -6.05 -3.91
N ILE A 95 12.67 -5.81 -3.82
CA ILE A 95 13.51 -5.54 -4.99
C ILE A 95 13.56 -6.77 -5.91
N ALA A 96 13.79 -7.96 -5.36
CA ALA A 96 13.81 -9.19 -6.15
C ALA A 96 12.47 -9.46 -6.84
N ASN A 97 11.35 -9.29 -6.13
CA ASN A 97 10.02 -9.48 -6.71
C ASN A 97 9.70 -8.40 -7.77
N ALA A 98 10.10 -7.15 -7.54
CA ALA A 98 9.99 -6.09 -8.54
C ALA A 98 10.77 -6.43 -9.83
N ILE A 99 11.97 -7.00 -9.72
CA ILE A 99 12.74 -7.47 -10.87
C ILE A 99 12.02 -8.62 -11.57
N VAL A 100 11.55 -9.62 -10.82
CA VAL A 100 10.84 -10.79 -11.38
C VAL A 100 9.56 -10.38 -12.11
N ILE A 101 8.72 -9.52 -11.53
CA ILE A 101 7.50 -9.09 -12.21
C ILE A 101 7.81 -8.21 -13.42
N SER A 102 8.87 -7.39 -13.36
CA SER A 102 9.31 -6.58 -14.51
C SER A 102 9.79 -7.44 -15.66
N THR A 103 10.45 -8.57 -15.38
CA THR A 103 10.89 -9.51 -16.42
C THR A 103 9.71 -10.31 -16.98
N MET A 104 8.77 -10.74 -16.13
CA MET A 104 7.54 -11.42 -16.56
C MET A 104 6.68 -10.50 -17.44
N LEU A 105 6.45 -9.26 -17.03
CA LEU A 105 5.61 -8.30 -17.75
C LEU A 105 6.41 -7.46 -18.76
N ARG A 106 7.56 -7.95 -19.25
CA ARG A 106 8.40 -7.21 -20.22
C ARG A 106 7.66 -6.88 -21.52
N SER A 107 6.66 -7.68 -21.90
CA SER A 107 5.79 -7.42 -23.04
C SER A 107 4.87 -6.20 -22.84
N SER A 108 4.64 -5.78 -21.60
CA SER A 108 3.73 -4.70 -21.22
C SER A 108 4.42 -3.73 -20.25
N PRO A 109 5.39 -2.92 -20.71
CA PRO A 109 6.20 -2.04 -19.85
C PRO A 109 5.37 -0.95 -19.15
N SER A 110 4.21 -0.58 -19.71
CA SER A 110 3.27 0.36 -19.11
C SER A 110 2.67 -0.16 -17.79
N LEU A 111 2.34 -1.45 -17.69
CA LEU A 111 1.84 -2.04 -16.44
C LEU A 111 2.92 -2.06 -15.36
N VAL A 112 4.17 -2.34 -15.76
CA VAL A 112 5.31 -2.36 -14.84
C VAL A 112 5.56 -0.95 -14.29
N SER A 113 5.58 0.06 -15.15
CA SER A 113 5.79 1.45 -14.73
C SER A 113 4.66 1.93 -13.83
N GLN A 114 3.41 1.60 -14.15
CA GLN A 114 2.24 1.87 -13.32
C GLN A 114 2.34 1.20 -11.95
N LEU A 115 2.63 -0.11 -11.89
CA LEU A 115 2.80 -0.87 -10.65
C LEU A 115 3.86 -0.24 -9.73
N LEU A 116 5.04 0.07 -10.29
CA LEU A 116 6.15 0.66 -9.55
C LEU A 116 5.80 2.07 -9.05
N LEU A 117 5.22 2.91 -9.91
CA LEU A 117 4.87 4.28 -9.56
C LEU A 117 3.75 4.32 -8.50
N MET A 118 2.70 3.49 -8.66
CA MET A 118 1.64 3.33 -7.67
C MET A 118 2.19 2.91 -6.32
N THR A 119 3.10 1.94 -6.30
CA THR A 119 3.71 1.44 -5.05
C THR A 119 4.57 2.49 -4.39
N ILE A 120 5.50 3.13 -5.13
CA ILE A 120 6.40 4.14 -4.59
C ILE A 120 5.60 5.31 -4.01
N THR A 121 4.57 5.76 -4.74
CA THR A 121 3.71 6.87 -4.31
C THR A 121 2.87 6.46 -3.09
N SER A 122 2.38 5.23 -3.05
CA SER A 122 1.63 4.70 -1.89
C SER A 122 2.50 4.57 -0.64
N CYS A 123 3.80 4.29 -0.79
CA CYS A 123 4.76 4.27 0.33
C CYS A 123 5.06 5.66 0.92
N LEU A 124 4.78 6.76 0.20
CA LEU A 124 4.91 8.12 0.75
C LEU A 124 3.89 8.38 1.87
N GLY A 125 2.68 7.82 1.78
CA GLY A 125 1.63 7.95 2.80
C GLY A 125 2.11 7.54 4.20
N PRO A 126 2.57 6.28 4.39
CA PRO A 126 3.22 5.82 5.61
C PRO A 126 4.33 6.76 6.13
N PHE A 127 5.15 7.28 5.23
CA PHE A 127 6.26 8.16 5.59
C PHE A 127 5.78 9.53 6.08
N LEU A 128 4.77 10.13 5.43
CA LEU A 128 4.15 11.39 5.87
C LEU A 128 3.48 11.22 7.25
N ILE A 129 2.80 10.09 7.43
CA ILE A 129 2.19 9.71 8.71
C ILE A 129 3.26 9.57 9.80
N TRP A 130 4.39 8.93 9.50
CA TRP A 130 5.52 8.81 10.42
C TRP A 130 6.10 10.18 10.76
N GLN A 131 6.30 11.07 9.77
CA GLN A 131 6.80 12.42 10.00
C GLN A 131 5.85 13.25 10.87
N TRP A 132 4.54 13.08 10.69
CA TRP A 132 3.49 13.77 11.44
C TRP A 132 3.41 13.28 12.89
N SER A 133 3.46 11.97 13.09
CA SER A 133 3.31 11.36 14.42
C SER A 133 4.63 11.28 15.20
N ARG A 134 5.78 11.30 14.51
CA ARG A 134 7.14 11.01 15.04
C ARG A 134 7.17 9.73 15.87
N ARG A 135 6.23 8.83 15.62
CA ARG A 135 6.01 7.62 16.39
C ARG A 135 5.91 6.46 15.44
N PRO A 136 6.65 5.39 15.68
CA PRO A 136 6.27 4.14 15.09
C PRO A 136 4.91 3.70 15.66
N ILE A 137 4.17 2.91 14.89
CA ILE A 137 2.94 2.25 15.31
C ILE A 137 3.31 1.30 16.45
N HIS A 138 2.93 1.69 17.67
CA HIS A 138 3.06 0.87 18.87
C HIS A 138 1.81 0.02 19.04
N ARG A 139 1.99 -1.25 19.41
CA ARG A 139 0.89 -2.18 19.76
C ARG A 139 0.34 -1.96 21.17
N GLY A 140 1.05 -1.20 22.01
CA GLY A 140 0.69 -0.87 23.39
C GLY A 140 -0.05 0.47 23.58
N PRO A 141 -0.23 0.90 24.85
CA PRO A 141 -0.84 2.18 25.18
C PRO A 141 -0.06 3.33 24.53
N THR A 142 -0.78 4.19 23.81
CA THR A 142 -0.21 5.33 23.11
C THR A 142 0.31 6.35 24.13
N PRO A 143 1.58 6.75 24.10
CA PRO A 143 2.06 7.85 24.92
C PRO A 143 1.29 9.15 24.59
N PRO A 144 1.22 10.14 25.48
CA PRO A 144 0.48 11.38 25.25
C PRO A 144 1.08 12.18 24.09
N ILE A 145 0.25 12.73 23.18
CA ILE A 145 0.71 13.50 22.01
C ILE A 145 1.50 14.72 22.50
N GLY A 146 2.79 14.78 22.17
CA GLY A 146 3.62 15.95 22.47
C GLY A 146 3.19 17.16 21.63
N GLN A 147 3.48 18.36 22.12
CA GLN A 147 3.22 19.59 21.36
C GLN A 147 3.93 19.55 20.00
N ARG A 148 3.19 19.88 18.95
CA ARG A 148 3.69 19.88 17.57
C ARG A 148 4.58 21.10 17.35
N ASN A 149 5.76 20.87 16.79
CA ASN A 149 6.72 21.94 16.51
C ASN A 149 6.52 22.44 15.06
N ILE A 150 6.64 23.74 14.81
CA ILE A 150 6.57 24.34 13.45
C ILE A 150 7.54 23.65 12.48
N ARG A 151 8.71 23.22 12.97
CA ARG A 151 9.69 22.45 12.20
C ARG A 151 9.13 21.12 11.64
N GLN A 152 8.18 20.48 12.33
CA GLN A 152 7.56 19.22 11.88
C GLN A 152 6.60 19.47 10.72
N ILE A 153 5.77 20.51 10.82
CA ILE A 153 4.84 20.91 9.75
C ILE A 153 5.63 21.30 8.50
N LEU A 154 6.72 22.06 8.67
CA LEU A 154 7.61 22.43 7.57
C LEU A 154 8.26 21.20 6.92
N GLY A 155 8.71 20.21 7.70
CA GLY A 155 9.30 18.97 7.15
C GLY A 155 8.33 18.16 6.29
N ILE A 156 7.04 18.14 6.66
CA ILE A 156 5.99 17.46 5.89
C ILE A 156 5.69 18.21 4.62
N ALA A 157 5.57 19.54 4.69
CA ALA A 157 5.38 20.37 3.50
C ALA A 157 6.52 20.19 2.49
N VAL A 158 7.78 20.13 2.96
CA VAL A 158 8.94 19.84 2.11
C VAL A 158 8.85 18.45 1.50
N THR A 159 8.46 17.44 2.27
CA THR A 159 8.33 16.06 1.76
C THR A 159 7.24 15.96 0.69
N ILE A 160 6.10 16.61 0.89
CA ILE A 160 5.03 16.70 -0.11
C ILE A 160 5.52 17.45 -1.36
N ALA A 161 6.22 18.57 -1.19
CA ALA A 161 6.74 19.36 -2.31
C ALA A 161 7.76 18.56 -3.14
N VAL A 162 8.73 17.92 -2.49
CA VAL A 162 9.73 17.07 -3.15
C VAL A 162 9.06 15.87 -3.83
N GLY A 163 8.13 15.21 -3.14
CA GLY A 163 7.35 14.09 -3.70
C GLY A 163 6.58 14.51 -4.95
N ASN A 164 5.93 15.67 -4.94
CA ASN A 164 5.19 16.20 -6.08
C ASN A 164 6.12 16.54 -7.27
N VAL A 165 7.27 17.16 -7.01
CA VAL A 165 8.26 17.45 -8.07
C VAL A 165 8.79 16.16 -8.69
N LEU A 166 9.19 15.18 -7.86
CA LEU A 166 9.68 13.89 -8.36
C LEU A 166 8.60 13.14 -9.13
N PHE A 167 7.37 13.14 -8.64
CA PHE A 167 6.23 12.52 -9.31
C PHE A 167 5.96 13.17 -10.66
N LYS A 168 5.99 14.50 -10.75
CA LYS A 168 5.81 15.24 -12.01
C LYS A 168 6.93 14.96 -13.02
N ILE A 169 8.17 14.86 -12.55
CA ILE A 169 9.31 14.47 -13.41
C ILE A 169 9.10 13.05 -13.92
N ALA A 170 8.76 12.12 -13.04
CA ALA A 170 8.52 10.72 -13.40
C ALA A 170 7.33 10.57 -14.38
N SER A 171 6.23 11.30 -14.17
CA SER A 171 5.07 11.24 -15.05
C SER A 171 5.38 11.78 -16.44
N GLY A 172 6.20 12.82 -16.54
CA GLY A 172 6.66 13.35 -17.83
C GLY A 172 7.68 12.44 -18.53
N TRP A 173 8.53 11.75 -17.78
CA TRP A 173 9.49 10.79 -18.35
C TRP A 173 8.83 9.50 -18.85
N LEU A 174 7.70 9.12 -18.24
CA LEU A 174 6.95 7.91 -18.55
C LEU A 174 5.77 8.17 -19.52
N ASP A 175 5.61 9.40 -20.00
CA ASP A 175 4.50 9.83 -20.86
C ASP A 175 3.13 9.34 -20.37
N LEU A 176 2.86 9.50 -19.07
CA LEU A 176 1.61 9.01 -18.47
C LEU A 176 0.42 9.89 -18.87
N SER A 177 -0.70 9.26 -19.23
CA SER A 177 -1.98 9.94 -19.43
C SER A 177 -2.50 10.54 -18.12
N HIS A 178 -3.36 11.56 -18.20
CA HIS A 178 -3.94 12.18 -17.01
C HIS A 178 -4.82 11.21 -16.22
N ALA A 179 -5.52 10.30 -16.92
CA ALA A 179 -6.19 9.16 -16.31
C ALA A 179 -5.27 8.33 -15.40
N MET A 180 -4.08 7.96 -15.89
CA MET A 180 -3.12 7.15 -15.14
C MET A 180 -2.50 7.93 -13.97
N VAL A 181 -2.24 9.22 -14.16
CA VAL A 181 -1.81 10.11 -13.06
C VAL A 181 -2.88 10.15 -11.96
N THR A 182 -4.15 10.28 -12.33
CA THR A 182 -5.27 10.34 -11.39
C THR A 182 -5.45 9.01 -10.66
N LEU A 183 -5.33 7.88 -11.36
CA LEU A 183 -5.31 6.54 -10.77
C LEU A 183 -4.22 6.43 -9.69
N VAL A 184 -2.97 6.75 -10.03
CA VAL A 184 -1.84 6.61 -9.11
C VAL A 184 -2.03 7.45 -7.85
N LEU A 185 -2.40 8.73 -8.02
CA LEU A 185 -2.61 9.63 -6.90
C LEU A 185 -3.80 9.20 -6.03
N SER A 186 -4.88 8.70 -6.65
CA SER A 186 -6.05 8.24 -5.91
C SER A 186 -5.75 7.00 -5.07
N ILE A 187 -5.01 6.01 -5.58
CA ILE A 187 -4.63 4.80 -4.84
C ILE A 187 -3.71 5.17 -3.67
N ALA A 188 -2.72 6.04 -3.91
CA ALA A 188 -1.82 6.51 -2.86
C ALA A 188 -2.55 7.29 -1.76
N ALA A 189 -3.48 8.18 -2.14
CA ALA A 189 -4.32 8.90 -1.20
C ALA A 189 -5.19 7.95 -0.38
N SER A 190 -5.79 6.96 -1.03
CA SER A 190 -6.67 5.96 -0.40
C SER A 190 -5.92 5.11 0.61
N TRP A 191 -4.73 4.63 0.26
CA TRP A 191 -3.85 3.93 1.21
C TRP A 191 -3.53 4.81 2.42
N THR A 192 -3.21 6.09 2.19
CA THR A 192 -2.90 7.04 3.26
C THR A 192 -4.11 7.27 4.17
N PHE A 193 -5.32 7.42 3.63
CA PHE A 193 -6.54 7.57 4.41
C PHE A 193 -6.89 6.31 5.21
N LEU A 194 -6.74 5.14 4.61
CA LEU A 194 -6.96 3.86 5.29
C LEU A 194 -5.99 3.69 6.46
N LEU A 195 -4.71 4.06 6.28
CA LEU A 195 -3.72 4.05 7.36
C LEU A 195 -4.00 5.08 8.45
N LEU A 196 -4.44 6.29 8.08
CA LEU A 196 -4.85 7.31 9.04
C LEU A 196 -6.05 6.84 9.87
N ALA A 197 -7.04 6.19 9.24
CA ALA A 197 -8.18 5.61 9.94
C ALA A 197 -7.76 4.49 10.91
N LEU A 198 -6.81 3.64 10.50
CA LEU A 198 -6.22 2.61 11.35
C LEU A 198 -5.48 3.22 12.55
N LEU A 199 -4.65 4.25 12.32
CA LEU A 199 -3.90 4.94 13.36
C LEU A 199 -4.76 5.76 14.32
N GLY A 200 -5.82 6.39 13.81
CA GLY A 200 -6.82 7.08 14.61
C GLY A 200 -7.65 6.14 15.47
N ARG A 201 -7.50 4.81 15.31
CA ARG A 201 -8.33 3.75 15.93
C ARG A 201 -9.82 3.95 15.66
N GLN A 202 -10.13 4.66 14.59
CA GLN A 202 -11.45 5.11 14.21
C GLN A 202 -12.02 4.13 13.18
N TRP A 203 -12.15 2.85 13.57
CA TRP A 203 -12.54 1.77 12.65
C TRP A 203 -13.92 1.96 11.99
N ALA A 204 -14.85 2.65 12.67
CA ALA A 204 -16.12 3.04 12.08
C ALA A 204 -15.94 3.93 10.82
N TRP A 205 -14.83 4.69 10.75
CA TRP A 205 -14.51 5.51 9.59
C TRP A 205 -13.97 4.70 8.42
N ILE A 206 -13.49 3.46 8.61
CA ILE A 206 -13.14 2.60 7.47
C ILE A 206 -14.42 2.24 6.68
N ILE A 207 -15.54 2.02 7.38
CA ILE A 207 -16.86 1.89 6.74
C ILE A 207 -17.29 3.22 6.13
N GLY A 208 -17.03 4.34 6.82
CA GLY A 208 -17.23 5.70 6.28
C GLY A 208 -16.35 6.05 5.07
N LEU A 209 -15.25 5.32 4.83
CA LEU A 209 -14.40 5.44 3.65
C LEU A 209 -14.89 4.58 2.48
N ALA A 210 -15.85 3.66 2.68
CA ALA A 210 -16.40 2.83 1.61
C ALA A 210 -17.00 3.66 0.44
N PRO A 211 -17.74 4.76 0.68
CA PRO A 211 -18.20 5.64 -0.40
C PRO A 211 -17.05 6.28 -1.19
N LEU A 212 -15.93 6.60 -0.52
CA LEU A 212 -14.72 7.10 -1.18
C LEU A 212 -14.07 6.02 -2.04
N CYS A 213 -13.98 4.79 -1.52
CA CYS A 213 -13.44 3.63 -2.24
C CYS A 213 -14.28 3.28 -3.48
N ILE A 214 -15.60 3.48 -3.41
CA ILE A 214 -16.53 3.27 -4.53
C ILE A 214 -16.51 4.47 -5.49
N GLY A 215 -16.47 5.70 -4.99
CA GLY A 215 -16.57 6.94 -5.78
C GLY A 215 -15.31 7.31 -6.57
N GLN A 216 -14.11 7.01 -6.06
CA GLN A 216 -12.85 7.31 -6.74
C GLN A 216 -12.68 6.61 -8.10
N PRO A 217 -13.01 5.31 -8.25
CA PRO A 217 -13.06 4.66 -9.56
C PRO A 217 -13.89 5.45 -10.58
N PHE A 218 -15.08 5.94 -10.21
CA PHE A 218 -15.94 6.71 -11.12
C PHE A 218 -15.30 8.02 -11.59
N LEU A 219 -14.56 8.71 -10.71
CA LEU A 219 -13.85 9.93 -11.10
C LEU A 219 -12.74 9.64 -12.12
N VAL A 220 -12.00 8.55 -11.94
CA VAL A 220 -10.94 8.16 -12.89
C VAL A 220 -11.54 7.69 -14.22
N LEU A 221 -12.61 6.90 -14.16
CA LEU A 221 -13.34 6.46 -15.36
C LEU A 221 -13.94 7.65 -16.13
N PHE A 222 -14.45 8.67 -15.44
CA PHE A 222 -14.93 9.89 -16.08
C PHE A 222 -13.81 10.64 -16.82
N VAL A 223 -12.61 10.73 -16.24
CA VAL A 223 -11.46 11.37 -16.92
C VAL A 223 -11.05 10.59 -18.18
N ILE A 224 -11.17 9.26 -18.18
CA ILE A 224 -10.83 8.41 -19.33
C ILE A 224 -11.83 8.59 -20.46
N ASP A 225 -13.12 8.61 -20.13
CA ASP A 225 -14.20 8.82 -21.08
C ASP A 225 -14.03 10.15 -21.83
N LEU A 226 -13.46 11.16 -21.16
CA LEU A 226 -13.14 12.46 -21.76
C LEU A 226 -11.88 12.47 -22.64
N GLU A 227 -10.92 11.55 -22.43
CA GLU A 227 -9.59 11.61 -23.06
C GLU A 227 -9.34 10.55 -24.13
N SER A 228 -10.07 9.44 -24.14
CA SER A 228 -9.66 8.21 -24.83
C SER A 228 -10.73 7.63 -25.76
N ASN A 229 -10.35 7.31 -27.00
CA ASN A 229 -11.19 6.54 -27.94
C ASN A 229 -11.30 5.04 -27.59
N ASN A 230 -10.47 4.52 -26.67
CA ASN A 230 -10.50 3.13 -26.15
C ASN A 230 -10.92 3.14 -24.66
N ALA A 231 -12.04 3.79 -24.33
CA ALA A 231 -12.50 3.95 -22.96
C ALA A 231 -12.78 2.62 -22.26
N ASP A 232 -13.30 1.62 -22.97
CA ASP A 232 -13.73 0.33 -22.41
C ASP A 232 -12.55 -0.52 -21.89
N GLU A 233 -11.47 -0.64 -22.68
CA GLU A 233 -10.27 -1.40 -22.30
C GLU A 233 -9.57 -0.76 -21.09
N GLN A 234 -9.46 0.57 -21.08
CA GLN A 234 -8.86 1.30 -19.96
C GLN A 234 -9.76 1.23 -18.71
N ALA A 235 -11.08 1.22 -18.88
CA ALA A 235 -12.03 1.09 -17.79
C ALA A 235 -11.90 -0.26 -17.07
N LEU A 236 -11.72 -1.35 -17.82
CA LEU A 236 -11.50 -2.69 -17.25
C LEU A 236 -10.19 -2.75 -16.46
N ILE A 237 -9.10 -2.23 -17.01
CA ILE A 237 -7.80 -2.21 -16.33
C ILE A 237 -7.88 -1.38 -15.03
N ILE A 238 -8.58 -0.25 -15.06
CA ILE A 238 -8.68 0.62 -13.89
C ILE A 238 -9.64 0.06 -12.85
N GLY A 239 -10.80 -0.43 -13.27
CA GLY A 239 -11.75 -1.12 -12.40
C GLY A 239 -11.11 -2.31 -11.70
N GLY A 240 -10.42 -3.17 -12.46
CA GLY A 240 -9.70 -4.31 -11.91
C GLY A 240 -8.64 -3.89 -10.89
N THR A 241 -7.83 -2.87 -11.21
CA THR A 241 -6.79 -2.36 -10.31
C THR A 241 -7.37 -1.89 -8.97
N TYR A 242 -8.49 -1.15 -9.00
CA TYR A 242 -9.16 -0.73 -7.76
C TYR A 242 -9.73 -1.90 -6.96
N ILE A 243 -10.42 -2.83 -7.63
CA ILE A 243 -11.02 -4.00 -6.96
C ILE A 243 -9.93 -4.80 -6.26
N GLY A 244 -8.84 -5.11 -6.98
CA GLY A 244 -7.70 -5.83 -6.43
C GLY A 244 -7.05 -5.07 -5.27
N PHE A 245 -6.78 -3.78 -5.45
CA PHE A 245 -6.16 -2.95 -4.42
C PHE A 245 -7.00 -2.93 -3.14
N TYR A 246 -8.30 -2.64 -3.23
CA TYR A 246 -9.16 -2.52 -2.05
C TYR A 246 -9.41 -3.86 -1.35
N LEU A 247 -9.60 -4.94 -2.11
CA LEU A 247 -9.78 -6.28 -1.55
C LEU A 247 -8.57 -6.66 -0.66
N PHE A 248 -7.36 -6.52 -1.20
CA PHE A 248 -6.14 -6.85 -0.48
C PHE A 248 -5.80 -5.83 0.61
N ALA A 249 -6.02 -4.54 0.37
CA ALA A 249 -5.82 -3.51 1.39
C ALA A 249 -6.69 -3.77 2.63
N LEU A 250 -7.99 -4.05 2.46
CA LEU A 250 -8.89 -4.35 3.56
C LEU A 250 -8.51 -5.65 4.27
N LEU A 251 -8.08 -6.67 3.53
CA LEU A 251 -7.58 -7.92 4.10
C LEU A 251 -6.33 -7.67 4.95
N TYR A 252 -5.35 -6.92 4.46
CA TYR A 252 -4.12 -6.61 5.19
C TYR A 252 -4.37 -5.71 6.40
N LEU A 253 -5.27 -4.73 6.30
CA LEU A 253 -5.71 -3.94 7.46
C LEU A 253 -6.42 -4.82 8.51
N SER A 254 -7.17 -5.83 8.08
CA SER A 254 -7.82 -6.80 8.97
C SER A 254 -6.81 -7.75 9.64
N LEU A 255 -5.76 -8.18 8.93
CA LEU A 255 -4.66 -8.94 9.52
C LEU A 255 -3.83 -8.10 10.50
N LEU A 256 -3.59 -6.83 10.16
CA LEU A 256 -3.01 -5.85 11.09
C LEU A 256 -3.89 -5.66 12.34
N ARG A 257 -5.21 -5.82 12.23
CA ARG A 257 -6.16 -5.78 13.36
C ARG A 257 -6.12 -7.04 14.24
N SER A 258 -6.05 -8.25 13.68
CA SER A 258 -6.10 -9.51 14.45
C SER A 258 -4.84 -9.77 15.28
N ASN A 259 -3.74 -9.11 14.95
CA ASN A 259 -2.40 -9.36 15.43
C ASN A 259 -2.07 -8.67 16.78
N GLY A 260 -2.93 -8.81 17.79
CA GLY A 260 -2.69 -8.34 19.17
C GLY A 260 -3.17 -6.93 19.48
N HIS A 261 -3.91 -6.33 18.55
CA HIS A 261 -4.56 -5.05 18.70
C HIS A 261 -5.89 -5.23 19.49
N ASN A 262 -5.80 -5.54 20.79
CA ASN A 262 -6.96 -5.62 21.69
C ASN A 262 -7.53 -4.22 21.96
N TRP A 263 -8.39 -3.72 21.06
CA TRP A 263 -8.94 -2.35 21.14
C TRP A 263 -10.31 -2.24 21.79
N PHE A 264 -11.11 -3.31 21.80
CA PHE A 264 -12.29 -3.37 22.67
C PHE A 264 -11.87 -3.90 24.03
N ARG A 265 -11.05 -3.12 24.75
CA ARG A 265 -11.26 -3.11 26.20
C ARG A 265 -12.60 -2.42 26.37
N SER A 266 -13.67 -3.21 26.40
CA SER A 266 -14.89 -2.77 27.05
C SER A 266 -14.43 -2.12 28.35
N SER A 267 -14.86 -0.89 28.57
CA SER A 267 -14.92 -0.31 29.90
C SER A 267 -15.72 -1.24 30.82
N ARG A 268 -15.13 -2.36 31.24
CA ARG A 268 -15.36 -2.93 32.56
C ARG A 268 -14.50 -2.04 33.44
N LEU A 269 -15.03 -0.97 34.01
CA LEU A 269 -15.87 -0.98 35.22
C LEU A 269 -15.33 -1.96 36.26
N SER A 270 -15.19 -1.43 37.47
CA SER A 270 -14.55 -1.96 38.68
C SER A 270 -13.02 -1.93 38.62
N GLY A 271 -12.32 -1.35 39.58
CA GLY A 271 -12.67 -1.06 40.97
C GLY A 271 -11.47 -1.43 41.81
#